data_AF-A0A381YSK0-F1
#
_entry.id   AF-A0A381YSK0-F1
#
_cell.length_a   1.000
_cell.length_b   1.000
_cell.length_c   1.000
_cell.angle_alpha   90.00
_cell.angle_beta   90.00
_cell.angle_gamma   90.00
#
_symmetry.space_group_name_H-M   'P 1'
#
loop_
_entity.id
_entity.type
_entity.pdbx_description
1 polymer ?
#
loop_
_entity_poly.entity_id
_entity_poly.type
_entity_poly.pdbx_seq_one_letter_code
_entity_poly.pdbx_strand_id
1 'polypeptide(L)'
;VKIEYRGNKVKIVGHKFSIEETRRELENLFEEAKKGIEIDEEKIKDTKSLLSLDSNSNSQLDLLIQTKKRKIIPRSNNQKKYFQLLNEKNIVFAVGPAGTGKTFLAVAKAVAALQKGLVNKIILSRPAVEAG
;
A
#
# COMPACT_ATOMS: atom_id res chain seq x y z
N VAL A 1 -9.82 -19.75 2.74
CA VAL A 1 -10.12 -20.43 1.47
C VAL A 1 -9.06 -21.50 1.25
N LYS A 2 -9.44 -22.70 0.79
CA LYS A 2 -8.49 -23.76 0.42
C LYS A 2 -8.26 -23.71 -1.09
N ILE A 3 -6.99 -23.74 -1.52
CA ILE A 3 -6.61 -23.72 -2.93
C ILE A 3 -5.89 -25.03 -3.26
N GLU A 4 -6.32 -25.70 -4.32
CA GLU A 4 -5.71 -26.92 -4.86
C GLU A 4 -5.34 -26.66 -6.32
N TYR A 5 -4.14 -27.05 -6.75
CA TYR A 5 -3.69 -26.83 -8.14
C TYR A 5 -3.23 -28.14 -8.79
N ARG A 6 -3.49 -28.27 -10.09
CA ARG A 6 -2.98 -29.35 -10.95
C ARG A 6 -2.69 -28.79 -12.34
N GLY A 7 -1.41 -28.63 -12.67
CA GLY A 7 -0.98 -28.03 -13.93
C GLY A 7 -1.53 -26.61 -14.08
N ASN A 8 -2.29 -26.38 -15.15
CA ASN A 8 -2.97 -25.10 -15.45
C ASN A 8 -4.38 -24.97 -14.84
N LYS A 9 -4.79 -25.89 -13.98
CA LYS A 9 -6.10 -25.86 -13.31
C LYS A 9 -5.94 -25.52 -11.84
N VAL A 10 -6.67 -24.51 -11.39
CA VAL A 10 -6.75 -24.11 -9.97
C VAL A 10 -8.18 -24.32 -9.48
N LYS A 11 -8.33 -25.01 -8.35
CA LYS A 11 -9.60 -25.26 -7.68
C LYS A 11 -9.61 -24.50 -6.35
N ILE A 12 -10.66 -23.72 -6.15
CA ILE A 12 -10.83 -22.85 -4.98
C ILE A 12 -12.05 -23.36 -4.20
N VAL A 13 -11.88 -23.65 -2.91
CA VAL A 13 -12.92 -24.20 -2.03
C VAL A 13 -13.09 -23.31 -0.80
N GLY A 14 -14.33 -22.89 -0.53
CA GLY A 14 -14.66 -22.02 0.60
C GLY A 14 -16.06 -21.41 0.47
N HIS A 15 -16.32 -20.33 1.19
CA HIS A 15 -17.55 -19.55 1.07
C HIS A 15 -17.65 -18.85 -0.29
N LYS A 16 -18.87 -18.71 -0.83
CA LYS A 16 -19.13 -18.12 -2.16
C LYS A 16 -18.45 -16.77 -2.36
N PHE A 17 -18.58 -15.86 -1.39
CA PHE A 17 -17.94 -14.54 -1.41
C PHE A 17 -16.40 -14.65 -1.48
N SER A 18 -15.82 -15.50 -0.64
CA SER A 18 -14.36 -15.68 -0.61
C SER A 18 -13.81 -16.39 -1.85
N ILE A 19 -14.60 -17.26 -2.50
CA ILE A 19 -14.23 -17.89 -3.78
C ILE A 19 -14.15 -16.84 -4.88
N GLU A 20 -15.14 -15.94 -4.95
CA GLU A 20 -15.22 -14.90 -5.97
C GLU A 20 -14.07 -13.90 -5.86
N GLU A 21 -13.80 -13.43 -4.64
CA GLU A 21 -12.65 -12.58 -4.34
C GLU A 21 -11.31 -13.26 -4.70
N THR A 22 -11.13 -14.52 -4.29
CA THR A 22 -9.88 -15.26 -4.57
C THR A 22 -9.70 -15.51 -6.07
N ARG A 23 -10.78 -15.78 -6.81
CA ARG A 23 -10.72 -15.93 -8.27
C ARG A 23 -10.26 -14.64 -8.94
N ARG A 24 -10.91 -13.52 -8.61
CA ARG A 24 -10.59 -12.20 -9.18
C ARG A 24 -9.12 -11.83 -8.92
N GLU A 25 -8.62 -12.13 -7.74
CA GLU A 25 -7.22 -11.86 -7.38
C GLU A 25 -6.23 -12.74 -8.16
N LEU A 26 -6.52 -14.03 -8.31
CA LEU A 26 -5.68 -14.94 -9.11
C LEU A 26 -5.65 -14.56 -10.59
N GLU A 27 -6.78 -14.14 -11.16
CA GLU A 27 -6.87 -13.67 -12.55
C GLU A 27 -6.06 -12.38 -12.77
N ASN A 28 -6.16 -11.41 -11.85
CA ASN A 28 -5.37 -10.18 -11.90
C ASN A 28 -3.86 -10.48 -11.82
N LEU A 29 -3.45 -11.34 -10.88
CA LEU A 29 -2.05 -11.76 -10.74
C LEU A 29 -1.57 -12.45 -12.02
N PHE A 30 -2.39 -13.31 -12.64
CA PHE A 30 -2.05 -13.98 -13.88
C PHE A 30 -1.84 -12.99 -15.04
N GLU A 31 -2.72 -12.00 -15.20
CA GLU A 31 -2.60 -10.95 -16.22
C GLU A 31 -1.36 -10.07 -16.01
N GLU A 32 -0.99 -9.77 -14.77
CA GLU A 32 0.25 -9.05 -14.47
C GLU A 32 1.51 -9.87 -14.78
N ALA A 33 1.51 -11.17 -14.43
CA ALA A 33 2.60 -12.07 -14.76
C ALA A 33 2.78 -12.19 -16.28
N LYS A 34 1.66 -12.25 -17.03
CA LYS A 34 1.68 -12.31 -18.50
C LYS A 34 2.29 -11.05 -19.13
N LYS A 35 2.21 -9.90 -18.46
CA LYS A 35 2.86 -8.64 -18.86
C LYS A 35 4.36 -8.58 -18.50
N GLY A 36 4.92 -9.67 -17.96
CA GLY A 36 6.33 -9.76 -17.58
C GLY A 36 6.64 -9.06 -16.25
N ILE A 37 5.62 -8.76 -15.44
CA ILE A 37 5.83 -8.16 -14.13
C ILE A 37 6.16 -9.27 -13.14
N GLU A 38 7.32 -9.18 -12.47
CA GLU A 38 7.66 -10.12 -11.39
C GLU A 38 6.61 -10.04 -10.27
N ILE A 39 6.22 -11.20 -9.76
CA ILE A 39 5.25 -11.36 -8.68
C ILE A 39 5.98 -11.94 -7.48
N ASP A 40 6.20 -11.11 -6.47
CA ASP A 40 6.78 -11.50 -5.18
C ASP A 40 5.71 -11.47 -4.07
N GLU A 41 6.06 -11.99 -2.89
CA GLU A 41 5.14 -12.02 -1.75
C GLU A 41 4.70 -10.62 -1.29
N GLU A 42 5.56 -9.61 -1.49
CA GLU A 42 5.24 -8.22 -1.12
C GLU A 42 4.12 -7.69 -2.02
N LYS A 43 4.19 -7.98 -3.33
CA LYS A 43 3.17 -7.60 -4.30
C LYS A 43 1.84 -8.33 -4.12
N ILE A 44 1.86 -9.61 -3.75
CA ILE A 44 0.63 -10.37 -3.43
C ILE A 44 -0.06 -9.80 -2.17
N LYS A 45 0.72 -9.36 -1.17
CA LYS A 45 0.15 -8.69 0.02
C LYS A 45 -0.42 -7.32 -0.34
N ASP A 46 0.20 -6.64 -1.30
CA ASP A 46 -0.24 -5.32 -1.74
C ASP A 46 -1.51 -5.37 -2.61
N THR A 47 -1.68 -6.36 -3.49
CA THR A 47 -2.92 -6.55 -4.28
C THR A 47 -4.13 -6.77 -3.38
N LYS A 48 -3.98 -7.55 -2.32
CA LYS A 48 -5.04 -7.81 -1.33
C LYS A 48 -5.44 -6.53 -0.57
N SER A 49 -4.46 -5.68 -0.28
CA SER A 49 -4.70 -4.37 0.33
C SER A 49 -5.33 -3.37 -0.65
N LEU A 50 -5.04 -3.49 -1.95
CA LEU A 50 -5.63 -2.64 -2.99
C LEU A 50 -7.09 -3.00 -3.31
N LEU A 51 -7.40 -4.29 -3.42
CA LEU A 51 -8.76 -4.80 -3.70
C LEU A 51 -9.74 -4.52 -2.55
N SER A 52 -9.26 -4.58 -1.31
CA SER A 52 -10.07 -4.21 -0.13
C SER A 52 -10.34 -2.70 0.00
N LEU A 53 -9.76 -1.87 -0.87
CA LEU A 53 -9.89 -0.42 -0.87
C LEU A 53 -10.65 0.14 -2.10
N ASP A 54 -11.26 -0.73 -2.93
CA ASP A 54 -12.02 -0.34 -4.13
C ASP A 54 -13.14 0.67 -3.78
N SER A 55 -12.82 1.96 -3.98
CA SER A 55 -13.74 3.09 -4.17
C SER A 55 -12.94 4.25 -4.79
N ASN A 56 -13.13 4.46 -6.09
CA ASN A 56 -12.69 5.58 -6.94
C ASN A 56 -11.21 5.66 -7.37
N SER A 57 -11.01 5.37 -8.66
CA SER A 57 -9.77 5.34 -9.44
C SER A 57 -8.98 6.66 -9.49
N ASN A 58 -9.61 7.81 -9.27
CA ASN A 58 -8.88 9.10 -9.20
C ASN A 58 -8.24 9.37 -7.83
N SER A 59 -8.73 8.74 -6.77
CA SER A 59 -8.15 8.87 -5.41
C SER A 59 -6.95 7.94 -5.17
N GLN A 60 -6.71 7.00 -6.11
CA GLN A 60 -5.76 5.91 -5.93
C GLN A 60 -4.30 6.34 -6.18
N LEU A 61 -4.08 7.36 -7.02
CA LEU A 61 -2.76 7.98 -7.23
C LEU A 61 -2.29 8.78 -6.01
N ASP A 62 -3.23 9.38 -5.26
CA ASP A 62 -2.94 10.09 -4.01
C ASP A 62 -2.58 9.16 -2.84
N LEU A 63 -2.95 7.88 -2.96
CA LEU A 63 -2.71 6.86 -1.94
C LEU A 63 -1.46 6.01 -2.23
N LEU A 64 -0.72 6.34 -3.28
CA LEU A 64 0.51 5.66 -3.66
C LEU A 64 1.71 6.56 -3.40
N ILE A 65 2.57 6.16 -2.46
CA ILE A 65 3.91 6.74 -2.36
C ILE A 65 4.86 5.81 -3.11
N GLN A 66 5.35 6.26 -4.26
CA GLN A 66 6.38 5.57 -5.01
C GLN A 66 7.74 6.18 -4.68
N THR A 67 8.64 5.35 -4.15
CA THR A 67 10.05 5.66 -4.01
C THR A 67 10.85 4.84 -5.03
N LYS A 68 12.09 5.24 -5.32
CA LYS A 68 13.02 4.46 -6.18
C LYS A 68 13.09 2.96 -5.86
N LYS A 69 12.87 2.56 -4.60
CA LYS A 69 13.02 1.16 -4.16
C LYS A 69 11.70 0.42 -3.98
N ARG A 70 10.62 1.09 -3.58
CA ARG A 70 9.35 0.42 -3.22
C ARG A 70 8.14 1.31 -3.48
N LYS A 71 7.03 0.65 -3.84
CA LYS A 71 5.67 1.21 -3.78
C LYS A 71 5.15 1.03 -2.36
N ILE A 72 4.55 2.07 -1.81
CA ILE A 72 4.02 2.08 -0.44
C ILE A 72 2.56 2.47 -0.54
N ILE A 73 1.70 1.55 -0.11
CA ILE A 73 0.25 1.71 -0.07
C ILE A 73 -0.27 1.64 1.37
N PRO A 74 -1.36 2.34 1.70
CA PRO A 74 -1.99 2.25 3.01
C PRO A 74 -2.58 0.85 3.23
N ARG A 75 -2.31 0.26 4.39
CA ARG A 75 -2.82 -1.06 4.81
C ARG A 75 -3.99 -0.98 5.80
N SER A 76 -4.44 0.23 6.15
CA SER A 76 -5.60 0.45 7.02
C SER A 76 -6.31 1.77 6.69
N ASN A 77 -7.57 1.90 7.11
CA ASN A 77 -8.35 3.13 6.94
C ASN A 77 -7.68 4.35 7.57
N ASN A 78 -7.04 4.18 8.73
CA ASN A 78 -6.30 5.27 9.38
C ASN A 78 -5.06 5.68 8.58
N GLN A 79 -4.36 4.72 7.96
CA GLN A 79 -3.25 5.04 7.05
C GLN A 79 -3.75 5.73 5.78
N LYS A 80 -4.89 5.31 5.22
CA LYS A 80 -5.52 5.97 4.07
C LYS A 80 -5.84 7.44 4.38
N LYS A 81 -6.49 7.69 5.53
CA LYS A 81 -6.75 9.06 6.02
C LYS A 81 -5.46 9.84 6.23
N TYR A 82 -4.42 9.21 6.77
CA TYR A 82 -3.13 9.86 6.97
C TYR A 82 -2.47 10.28 5.64
N PHE A 83 -2.51 9.42 4.62
CA PHE A 83 -2.01 9.76 3.28
C PHE A 83 -2.76 10.95 2.66
N GLN A 84 -4.09 10.96 2.75
CA GLN A 84 -4.90 12.08 2.24
C GLN A 84 -4.50 13.39 2.92
N LEU A 85 -4.38 13.39 4.25
CA LEU A 85 -3.96 14.57 5.00
C LEU A 85 -2.55 15.03 4.60
N LEU A 86 -1.63 14.11 4.34
CA LEU A 86 -0.26 14.45 3.86
C LEU A 86 -0.23 15.06 2.45
N ASN A 87 -1.29 14.90 1.65
CA ASN A 87 -1.39 15.51 0.32
C ASN A 87 -2.12 16.85 0.36
N GLU A 88 -3.13 16.99 1.22
CA GLU A 88 -4.04 18.12 1.22
C GLU A 88 -3.66 19.23 2.22
N LYS A 89 -2.86 18.91 3.24
CA LYS A 89 -2.57 19.82 4.36
C LYS A 89 -1.09 20.17 4.42
N ASN A 90 -0.81 21.43 4.74
CA ASN A 90 0.57 21.92 4.95
C ASN A 90 1.21 21.38 6.23
N ILE A 91 0.41 21.14 7.28
CA ILE A 91 0.86 20.64 8.59
C ILE A 91 -0.07 19.48 9.00
N VAL A 92 0.53 18.35 9.38
CA VAL A 92 -0.20 17.15 9.81
C VAL A 92 0.38 16.64 11.12
N PHE A 93 -0.47 16.53 12.14
CA PHE A 93 -0.13 15.86 13.39
C PHE A 93 -0.64 14.43 13.35
N ALA A 94 0.28 13.46 13.48
CA ALA A 94 -0.05 12.04 13.51
C ALA A 94 0.17 11.49 14.92
N VAL A 95 -0.91 11.04 15.56
CA VAL A 95 -0.89 10.42 16.90
C VAL A 95 -1.38 8.99 16.78
N GLY A 96 -0.76 8.07 17.51
CA GLY A 96 -1.16 6.67 17.54
C GLY A 96 -0.09 5.74 18.12
N PRO A 97 -0.42 4.47 18.36
CA PRO A 97 0.48 3.50 18.98
C PRO A 97 1.74 3.23 18.14
N ALA A 98 2.77 2.68 18.78
CA ALA A 98 3.98 2.24 18.09
C ALA A 98 3.66 1.25 16.95
N GLY A 99 4.48 1.23 15.90
CA GLY A 99 4.31 0.30 14.77
C GLY A 99 3.22 0.65 13.75
N THR A 100 2.43 1.71 13.97
CA THR A 100 1.32 2.10 13.06
C THR A 100 1.75 2.83 11.78
N GLY A 101 3.06 3.08 11.62
CA GLY A 101 3.62 3.65 10.39
C GLY A 101 3.66 5.18 10.31
N LYS A 102 3.30 5.92 11.37
CA LYS A 102 3.28 7.39 11.41
C LYS A 102 4.57 8.03 10.86
N THR A 103 5.71 7.68 11.43
CA THR A 103 7.01 8.21 10.99
C THR A 103 7.41 7.69 9.62
N PHE A 104 7.25 6.38 9.39
CA PHE A 104 7.65 5.74 8.13
C PHE A 104 6.94 6.35 6.92
N LEU A 105 5.62 6.52 7.00
CA LEU A 105 4.81 7.07 5.91
C LEU A 105 5.09 8.56 5.67
N ALA A 106 5.34 9.34 6.73
CA ALA A 106 5.77 10.74 6.61
C ALA A 106 7.08 10.87 5.82
N VAL A 107 8.07 10.05 6.21
CA VAL A 107 9.40 10.04 5.57
C VAL A 107 9.28 9.56 4.13
N ALA A 108 8.48 8.53 3.87
CA ALA A 108 8.23 8.04 2.51
C ALA A 108 7.66 9.15 1.60
N LYS A 109 6.66 9.90 2.09
CA LYS A 109 6.06 11.03 1.36
C LYS A 109 7.10 12.12 1.07
N ALA A 110 7.93 12.47 2.07
CA ALA A 110 8.99 13.45 1.92
C ALA A 110 10.04 13.04 0.88
N VAL A 111 10.47 11.77 0.91
CA VAL A 111 11.42 11.22 -0.08
C VAL A 111 10.82 11.23 -1.48
N ALA A 112 9.54 10.87 -1.64
CA ALA A 112 8.87 10.94 -2.93
C ALA A 112 8.76 12.38 -3.45
N ALA A 113 8.47 13.36 -2.58
CA ALA A 113 8.44 14.77 -2.95
C ALA A 113 9.82 15.28 -3.39
N LEU A 114 10.88 14.89 -2.68
CA LEU A 114 12.27 15.22 -3.05
C LEU A 114 12.65 14.61 -4.41
N GLN A 115 12.29 13.34 -4.64
CA GLN A 115 12.56 12.66 -5.91
C GLN A 115 11.82 13.27 -7.11
N LYS A 116 10.62 13.83 -6.88
CA LYS A 116 9.84 14.54 -7.89
C LYS A 116 10.26 16.01 -8.07
N GLY A 117 11.26 16.49 -7.32
CA GLY A 117 11.69 17.88 -7.35
C GLY A 117 10.68 18.87 -6.76
N LEU A 118 9.69 18.39 -5.99
CA LEU A 118 8.71 19.26 -5.33
C LEU A 118 9.30 19.98 -4.11
N VAL A 119 10.39 19.46 -3.56
CA VAL A 119 11.14 20.06 -2.44
C VAL A 119 12.65 19.89 -2.67
N ASN A 120 13.45 20.81 -2.12
CA ASN A 120 14.91 20.80 -2.27
C ASN A 120 15.65 20.11 -1.12
N LYS A 121 15.03 19.99 0.06
CA LYS A 121 15.66 19.45 1.27
C LYS A 121 14.60 18.82 2.18
N ILE A 122 15.00 17.75 2.89
CA ILE A 122 14.22 17.13 3.97
C ILE A 122 14.95 17.41 5.28
N ILE A 123 14.22 17.87 6.30
CA ILE A 123 14.74 18.07 7.65
C ILE A 123 14.06 17.08 8.57
N LEU A 124 14.86 16.23 9.23
CA LEU A 124 14.39 15.29 10.25
C LEU A 124 14.90 15.76 11.60
N SER A 125 13.98 15.90 12.55
CA SER A 125 14.32 16.25 13.93
C SER A 125 13.66 15.28 14.87
N ARG A 126 14.33 15.01 16.00
CA ARG A 126 13.79 14.26 17.13
C ARG A 126 14.10 15.05 18.40
N PRO A 127 13.20 15.08 19.40
CA PRO A 127 13.52 15.66 20.69
C PRO A 127 14.68 14.88 21.34
N ALA A 128 15.50 15.57 22.13
CA ALA A 128 16.66 14.99 22.81
C ALA A 128 16.27 13.97 23.90
N VAL A 129 15.00 13.98 24.34
CA VAL A 129 14.47 13.11 25.39
C VAL A 129 13.29 12.33 24.80
N GLU A 130 13.35 11.01 24.84
CA GLU A 130 12.18 10.16 24.58
C GLU A 130 11.35 10.12 25.86
N ALA A 131 10.07 10.48 25.78
CA ALA A 131 9.14 10.23 26.87
C ALA A 131 9.04 8.70 27.03
N GLY A 132 9.60 8.20 28.15
CA GLY A 132 9.45 6.82 28.58
C GLY A 132 8.00 6.45 28.84
#